data_AF-A0A845YWH9-F1
#
_entry.id   AF-A0A845YWH9-F1
#
_cell.length_a   1.000
_cell.length_b   1.000
_cell.length_c   1.000
_cell.angle_alpha   90.00
_cell.angle_beta   90.00
_cell.angle_gamma   90.00
#
_symmetry.space_group_name_H-M   'P 1'
#
loop_
_entity.id
_entity.type
_entity.pdbx_description
1 polymer ?
#
loop_
_entity_poly.entity_id
_entity_poly.type
_entity_poly.pdbx_seq_one_letter_code
_entity_poly.pdbx_strand_id
1 'polypeptide(L)' 'MNKKPDFKTMTSQELKSYVLSHRDDDEAFYAYVDQVNGKHSAVSHQLSAIAFSLG' A
#
# COMPACT_ATOMS: atom_id res chain seq x y z
N MET A 1 -13.42 15.03 -13.12
CA MET A 1 -13.15 13.59 -12.97
C MET A 1 -11.77 13.44 -12.34
N ASN A 2 -11.68 13.22 -11.03
CA ASN A 2 -10.39 13.08 -10.36
C ASN A 2 -9.92 11.63 -10.54
N LYS A 3 -8.88 11.42 -11.34
CA LYS A 3 -8.23 10.11 -11.47
C LYS A 3 -7.36 9.88 -10.23
N LYS A 4 -7.53 8.73 -9.60
CA LYS A 4 -6.66 8.28 -8.51
C LYS A 4 -5.24 8.01 -9.07
N PRO A 5 -4.16 8.35 -8.35
CA PRO A 5 -2.81 8.01 -8.78
C PRO A 5 -2.58 6.50 -8.83
N ASP A 6 -1.65 6.05 -9.67
CA ASP A 6 -1.21 4.65 -9.65
C ASP A 6 -0.14 4.45 -8.57
N PHE A 7 -0.58 3.99 -7.40
CA PHE A 7 0.27 3.77 -6.24
C PHE A 7 1.39 2.74 -6.47
N LYS A 8 1.28 1.86 -7.46
CA LYS A 8 2.32 0.86 -7.77
C LYS A 8 3.54 1.49 -8.45
N THR A 9 3.35 2.65 -9.08
CA THR A 9 4.41 3.39 -9.79
C THR A 9 5.08 4.45 -8.94
N MET A 10 4.45 4.82 -7.81
CA MET A 10 4.97 5.80 -6.87
C MET A 10 6.10 5.21 -6.02
N THR A 11 7.03 6.07 -5.61
CA THR A 11 8.08 5.73 -4.64
C THR A 11 7.54 5.70 -3.22
N SER A 12 8.27 5.05 -2.30
CA SER A 12 7.85 4.95 -0.90
C SER A 12 7.69 6.32 -0.22
N GLN A 13 8.41 7.33 -0.69
CA GLN A 13 8.31 8.70 -0.18
C GLN A 13 7.06 9.43 -0.69
N GLU A 14 6.69 9.19 -1.96
CA GLU A 14 5.47 9.73 -2.55
C GLU A 14 4.24 9.07 -1.94
N LEU A 15 4.25 7.75 -1.75
CA LEU A 15 3.16 7.05 -1.06
C LEU A 15 2.99 7.52 0.38
N LYS A 16 4.09 7.68 1.14
CA LYS A 16 4.03 8.24 2.49
C LYS A 16 3.36 9.62 2.52
N SER A 17 3.75 10.50 1.60
CA SER A 17 3.22 11.87 1.52
C SER A 17 1.73 11.87 1.16
N TYR A 18 1.33 10.97 0.25
CA TYR A 18 -0.05 10.81 -0.15
C TYR A 18 -0.92 10.30 1.00
N VAL A 19 -0.51 9.22 1.67
CA VAL A 19 -1.21 8.63 2.84
C VAL A 19 -1.38 9.65 3.96
N LEU A 20 -0.36 10.47 4.23
CA LEU A 20 -0.46 11.51 5.26
C LEU A 20 -1.51 12.57 4.93
N SER A 21 -1.75 12.83 3.64
CA SER A 21 -2.72 13.79 3.13
C SER A 21 -4.10 13.17 2.88
N HIS A 22 -4.18 11.85 2.74
CA HIS A 22 -5.38 11.07 2.41
C HIS A 22 -5.46 9.88 3.37
N ARG A 23 -5.61 10.16 4.67
CA ARG A 23 -5.56 9.14 5.72
C ARG A 23 -6.69 8.13 5.65
N ASP A 24 -7.78 8.49 4.98
CA ASP A 24 -8.95 7.62 4.75
C ASP A 24 -8.81 6.75 3.49
N ASP A 25 -7.69 6.88 2.76
CA ASP A 25 -7.41 6.10 1.55
C ASP A 25 -6.61 4.84 1.90
N ASP A 26 -7.33 3.79 2.30
CA ASP A 26 -6.76 2.49 2.66
C ASP A 26 -5.89 1.90 1.55
N GLU A 27 -6.23 2.13 0.28
CA GLU A 27 -5.47 1.63 -0.86
C GLU A 27 -4.07 2.24 -0.92
N ALA A 28 -3.95 3.54 -0.65
CA ALA A 28 -2.66 4.21 -0.56
C ALA A 28 -1.85 3.72 0.64
N PHE A 29 -2.52 3.43 1.76
CA PHE A 29 -1.89 2.89 2.96
C PHE A 29 -1.31 1.50 2.71
N TYR A 30 -2.10 0.59 2.14
CA TYR A 30 -1.64 -0.75 1.78
C TYR A 30 -0.51 -0.71 0.76
N ALA A 31 -0.59 0.15 -0.26
CA ALA A 31 0.50 0.31 -1.23
C ALA A 31 1.80 0.81 -0.56
N TYR A 32 1.71 1.75 0.39
CA TYR A 32 2.87 2.22 1.15
C TYR A 32 3.49 1.09 1.98
N VAL A 33 2.66 0.35 2.71
CA VAL A 33 3.08 -0.79 3.55
C VAL A 33 3.71 -1.88 2.68
N ASP A 34 3.09 -2.25 1.56
CA ASP A 34 3.61 -3.23 0.60
C ASP A 34 4.92 -2.77 -0.02
N GLN A 35 5.10 -1.48 -0.30
CA GLN A 35 6.35 -0.99 -0.87
C GLN A 35 7.48 -0.95 0.16
N VAL A 36 7.18 -0.62 1.41
CA VAL A 36 8.16 -0.63 2.52
C VAL A 36 8.53 -2.06 2.90
N ASN A 37 7.55 -2.97 2.97
CA ASN A 37 7.77 -4.38 3.30
C ASN A 37 8.32 -5.17 2.11
N GLY A 38 7.90 -4.86 0.89
CA GLY A 38 8.36 -5.50 -0.35
C GLY A 38 9.81 -5.19 -0.69
N LYS A 39 10.34 -4.02 -0.26
CA LYS A 39 11.79 -3.77 -0.23
C LYS A 39 12.57 -4.74 0.66
N HIS A 40 11.88 -5.42 1.59
CA HIS A 40 12.43 -6.46 2.46
C HIS A 40 12.01 -7.88 2.03
N SER A 41 11.14 -8.00 1.02
CA SER A 41 10.48 -9.25 0.67
C SER A 41 10.30 -9.38 -0.84
N ALA A 42 11.40 -9.61 -1.56
CA ALA A 42 11.32 -10.28 -2.87
C ALA A 42 10.82 -11.75 -2.77
N VAL A 43 10.38 -12.21 -1.58
CA VAL A 43 10.05 -13.62 -1.27
C VAL A 43 8.68 -13.79 -0.59
N SER A 44 7.74 -12.85 -0.72
CA SER A 44 6.45 -13.00 0.01
C SER A 44 5.23 -12.54 -0.78
N HIS A 45 5.08 -13.10 -1.98
CA HIS A 45 3.88 -12.93 -2.82
C HIS A 45 2.67 -13.77 -2.34
N GLN A 46 2.48 -14.00 -1.02
CA GLN A 46 1.42 -14.94 -0.60
C GLN A 46 0.80 -14.85 0.82
N LEU A 47 0.95 -13.76 1.59
CA LEU A 47 0.47 -13.79 3.00
C LEU A 47 -0.56 -12.71 3.44
N SER A 48 -1.16 -11.93 2.54
CA SER A 48 -2.24 -11.00 2.96
C SER A 48 -3.64 -11.63 3.03
N ALA A 49 -3.84 -12.84 2.50
CA ALA A 49 -5.15 -13.49 2.44
C ALA A 49 -5.64 -14.10 3.78
N ILE A 50 -4.86 -14.05 4.86
CA ILE A 50 -5.16 -14.79 6.10
C ILE A 50 -5.78 -13.92 7.21
N ALA A 51 -5.90 -12.60 7.02
CA ALA A 51 -6.38 -11.72 8.08
C ALA A 51 -7.91 -11.53 8.13
N PHE A 52 -8.69 -12.06 7.18
CA PHE A 52 -10.11 -11.71 7.03
C PHE A 52 -11.13 -12.81 7.34
N SER A 53 -10.74 -13.95 7.93
CA SER A 53 -11.66 -15.07 8.16
C SER A 53 -11.71 -15.60 9.61
N LEU A 54 -11.72 -14.71 10.60
CA LEU A 54 -12.29 -15.05 11.90
C LEU A 54 -13.15 -13.87 12.40
N GLY A 55 -14.41 -13.90 12.00
CA GLY A 55 -15.52 -13.10 12.51
C GLY A 55 -16.79 -13.93 12.39
#